data_AF-A0A8J5LXH9-F1
#
_entry.id   AF-A0A8J5LXH9-F1
#
_cell.length_a   1.000
_cell.length_b   1.000
_cell.length_c   1.000
_cell.angle_alpha   90.00
_cell.angle_beta   90.00
_cell.angle_gamma   90.00
#
_symmetry.space_group_name_H-M   'P 1'
#
loop_
_entity.id
_entity.type
_entity.pdbx_description
1 polymer ?
#
loop_
_entity_poly.entity_id
_entity_poly.type
_entity_poly.pdbx_seq_one_letter_code
_entity_poly.pdbx_strand_id
1 'polypeptide(L)'
;MGILSQGLRVAPPEAPHHGYAYGKGLYFANVAEKSLNYCDAPYALPIMDKDGKPDKTTAKTREVHYMLLCEVSLGKPTEVTTTAAWGTDPLPRDGMDSVKALAVHKPDPRGALVSPKCGAVLHVGQVKQVGIELPYDRVWAKTEPNPTPMGWYERNPKFTAETQDYLSELVADESFAVGNTHTVSTTGKDREHFVQYQYDQRTIVIELVSRETPDANEDDDEADVAPQKAGSGAWCEATLKVTIRPDDGGAAYSYSTKLYRNTLKSSPLAEGFTLVEPALSEYAELVVYKEAQARIRYVVEVETV
;
A
#
# COMPACT_ATOMS: atom_id res chain seq x y z
N MET A 1 14.27 -21.47 19.64
CA MET A 1 13.43 -22.34 20.50
C MET A 1 12.19 -21.64 21.09
N GLY A 2 12.26 -20.37 21.52
CA GLY A 2 11.11 -19.67 22.14
C GLY A 2 9.80 -19.72 21.34
N ILE A 3 9.82 -19.29 20.07
CA ILE A 3 8.63 -19.25 19.20
C ILE A 3 7.97 -20.63 19.04
N LEU A 4 8.76 -21.71 18.89
CA LEU A 4 8.19 -23.06 18.74
C LEU A 4 7.56 -23.57 20.04
N SER A 5 8.09 -23.16 21.20
CA SER A 5 7.57 -23.57 22.51
C SER A 5 6.36 -22.76 22.97
N GLN A 6 6.31 -21.47 22.63
CA GLN A 6 5.34 -20.51 23.18
C GLN A 6 4.38 -19.95 22.14
N GLY A 7 4.61 -20.19 20.85
CA GLY A 7 3.91 -19.54 19.75
C GLY A 7 4.47 -18.14 19.43
N LEU A 8 3.88 -17.52 18.41
CA LEU A 8 4.10 -16.12 18.08
C LEU A 8 3.35 -15.25 19.10
N ARG A 9 4.01 -14.23 19.64
CA ARG A 9 3.45 -13.37 20.69
C ARG A 9 3.38 -11.91 20.28
N VAL A 10 2.27 -11.26 20.60
CA VAL A 10 2.15 -9.81 20.44
C VAL A 10 3.00 -9.14 21.51
N ALA A 11 3.70 -8.06 21.14
CA ALA A 11 4.51 -7.31 22.06
C ALA A 11 3.67 -6.80 23.25
N PRO A 12 4.19 -6.87 24.50
CA PRO A 12 3.39 -6.58 25.66
C PRO A 12 3.12 -5.06 25.80
N PRO A 13 2.10 -4.64 26.57
CA PRO A 13 1.69 -3.23 26.66
C PRO A 13 2.79 -2.27 27.10
N GLU A 14 3.74 -2.72 27.92
CA GLU A 14 4.87 -1.96 28.44
C GLU A 14 6.01 -1.74 27.43
N ALA A 15 6.07 -2.50 26.34
CA ALA A 15 7.12 -2.34 25.33
C ALA A 15 7.02 -0.95 24.65
N PRO A 16 8.14 -0.26 24.35
CA PRO A 16 8.10 1.02 23.64
C PRO A 16 7.38 0.91 22.29
N HIS A 17 6.57 1.90 21.94
CA HIS A 17 5.83 1.90 20.67
C HIS A 17 6.71 2.19 19.44
N HIS A 18 7.82 2.91 19.62
CA HIS A 18 8.68 3.44 18.56
C HIS A 18 9.51 2.39 17.78
N GLY A 19 9.21 1.09 17.92
CA GLY A 19 9.86 0.00 17.18
C GLY A 19 8.92 -0.81 16.27
N TYR A 20 7.65 -0.41 16.18
CA TYR A 20 6.62 -1.15 15.43
C TYR A 20 5.97 -0.27 14.38
N ALA A 21 6.37 -0.41 13.11
CA ALA A 21 5.93 0.44 12.00
C ALA A 21 4.40 0.61 11.94
N TYR A 22 3.66 -0.48 12.17
CA TYR A 22 2.20 -0.52 12.14
C TYR A 22 1.62 -0.99 13.49
N GLY A 23 2.27 -0.61 14.59
CA GLY A 23 1.84 -0.95 15.95
C GLY A 23 2.16 -2.38 16.38
N LYS A 24 1.83 -2.69 17.64
CA LYS A 24 2.18 -3.97 18.28
C LYS A 24 1.31 -5.10 17.74
N GLY A 25 1.85 -5.87 16.80
CA GLY A 25 1.18 -7.01 16.18
C GLY A 25 2.19 -8.09 15.76
N LEU A 26 1.67 -9.13 15.11
CA LEU A 26 2.45 -10.15 14.44
C LEU A 26 2.62 -9.79 12.97
N TYR A 27 3.86 -9.73 12.50
CA TYR A 27 4.22 -9.25 11.16
C TYR A 27 4.54 -10.42 10.25
N PHE A 28 3.93 -10.43 9.06
CA PHE A 28 4.13 -11.44 8.03
C PHE A 28 4.41 -10.77 6.68
N ALA A 29 5.05 -11.50 5.77
CA ALA A 29 5.27 -11.07 4.41
C ALA A 29 4.80 -12.16 3.44
N ASN A 30 4.39 -11.75 2.23
CA ASN A 30 4.05 -12.65 1.14
C ASN A 30 5.21 -12.83 0.13
N VAL A 31 6.36 -12.22 0.39
CA VAL A 31 7.63 -12.44 -0.33
C VAL A 31 8.68 -12.87 0.68
N ALA A 32 9.34 -14.00 0.41
CA ALA A 32 10.27 -14.63 1.35
C ALA A 32 11.46 -13.72 1.70
N GLU A 33 11.99 -12.98 0.72
CA GLU A 33 13.14 -12.08 0.89
C GLU A 33 12.94 -11.07 2.03
N LYS A 34 11.73 -10.50 2.17
CA LYS A 34 11.43 -9.58 3.28
C LYS A 34 11.60 -10.24 4.63
N SER A 35 11.06 -11.44 4.83
CA SER A 35 11.19 -12.16 6.10
C SER A 35 12.60 -12.73 6.30
N LEU A 36 13.33 -13.03 5.22
CA LEU A 36 14.72 -13.46 5.27
C LEU A 36 15.62 -12.36 5.85
N ASN A 37 15.36 -11.09 5.53
CA ASN A 37 16.09 -9.94 6.09
C ASN A 37 15.92 -9.74 7.61
N TYR A 38 15.00 -10.48 8.25
CA TYR A 38 14.86 -10.54 9.71
C TYR A 38 15.56 -11.77 10.33
N CYS A 39 16.18 -12.62 9.51
CA CYS A 39 17.09 -13.64 9.99
C CYS A 39 18.46 -13.01 10.26
N ASP A 40 19.13 -13.48 11.32
CA ASP A 40 20.55 -13.20 11.54
C ASP A 40 21.40 -14.01 10.55
N ALA A 41 22.71 -14.05 10.75
CA ALA A 41 23.64 -14.83 9.95
C ALA A 41 23.16 -16.29 9.74
N PRO A 42 23.37 -16.86 8.53
CA PRO A 42 22.99 -18.24 8.26
C PRO A 42 23.73 -19.21 9.17
N TYR A 43 23.10 -20.35 9.43
CA TYR A 43 23.77 -21.48 10.04
C TYR A 43 24.63 -22.20 9.00
N ALA A 44 25.88 -22.49 9.36
CA ALA A 44 26.77 -23.34 8.57
C ALA A 44 26.48 -24.82 8.86
N LEU A 45 25.83 -25.50 7.92
CA LEU A 45 25.51 -26.93 8.02
C LEU A 45 26.43 -27.77 7.12
N PRO A 46 26.80 -28.99 7.52
CA PRO A 46 27.62 -29.87 6.67
C PRO A 46 26.83 -30.29 5.42
N ILE A 47 27.54 -30.41 4.29
CA ILE A 47 27.00 -31.07 3.09
C ILE A 47 26.91 -32.56 3.39
N MET A 48 25.77 -33.19 3.06
CA MET A 48 25.56 -34.61 3.28
C MET A 48 25.90 -35.41 2.02
N ASP A 49 26.53 -36.57 2.21
CA ASP A 49 26.77 -37.56 1.16
C ASP A 49 25.49 -38.35 0.81
N LYS A 50 25.62 -39.27 -0.15
CA LYS A 50 24.50 -40.11 -0.61
C LYS A 50 23.91 -41.01 0.47
N ASP A 51 24.68 -41.28 1.54
CA ASP A 51 24.27 -42.10 2.68
C ASP A 51 23.73 -41.25 3.84
N GLY A 52 23.57 -39.92 3.64
CA GLY A 52 23.07 -38.99 4.64
C GLY A 52 24.08 -38.65 5.75
N LYS A 53 25.37 -38.91 5.54
CA LYS A 53 26.45 -38.58 6.48
C LYS A 53 27.17 -37.31 6.02
N PRO A 54 27.80 -36.54 6.93
CA PRO A 54 28.63 -35.41 6.52
C PRO A 54 29.69 -35.84 5.51
N ASP A 55 29.70 -35.21 4.34
CA ASP A 55 30.68 -35.42 3.28
C ASP A 55 32.05 -34.93 3.77
N LYS A 56 32.94 -35.88 4.06
CA LYS A 56 34.29 -35.61 4.57
C LYS A 56 35.26 -35.12 3.49
N THR A 57 34.86 -35.12 2.22
CA THR A 57 35.72 -34.73 1.10
C THR A 57 35.74 -33.22 0.85
N THR A 58 34.82 -32.47 1.47
CA THR A 58 34.70 -31.02 1.31
C THR A 58 34.66 -30.32 2.66
N ALA A 59 35.33 -29.17 2.75
CA ALA A 59 35.21 -28.26 3.89
C ALA A 59 34.07 -27.24 3.70
N LYS A 60 33.38 -27.28 2.56
CA LYS A 60 32.25 -26.38 2.28
C LYS A 60 31.05 -26.74 3.16
N THR A 61 30.37 -25.72 3.63
CA THR A 61 29.11 -25.82 4.36
C THR A 61 27.99 -25.22 3.53
N ARG A 62 26.77 -25.68 3.79
CA ARG A 62 25.52 -25.06 3.35
C ARG A 62 25.24 -23.88 4.26
N GLU A 63 24.85 -22.74 3.68
CA GLU A 63 24.41 -21.56 4.44
C GLU A 63 22.89 -21.57 4.50
N VAL A 64 22.36 -21.75 5.71
CA VAL A 64 20.95 -22.08 5.90
C VAL A 64 20.29 -21.15 6.91
N HIS A 65 19.14 -20.61 6.54
CA HIS A 65 18.22 -19.90 7.43
C HIS A 65 17.01 -20.77 7.74
N TYR A 66 16.39 -20.53 8.90
CA TYR A 66 15.11 -21.14 9.25
C TYR A 66 14.02 -20.09 9.26
N MET A 67 12.98 -20.32 8.47
CA MET A 67 11.82 -19.44 8.37
C MET A 67 10.55 -20.17 8.80
N LEU A 68 9.55 -19.40 9.23
CA LEU A 68 8.24 -19.95 9.60
C LEU A 68 7.23 -19.65 8.50
N LEU A 69 6.58 -20.70 7.98
CA LEU A 69 5.41 -20.55 7.13
C LEU A 69 4.15 -20.67 8.00
N CYS A 70 3.34 -19.63 7.99
CA CYS A 70 2.17 -19.49 8.84
C CYS A 70 0.89 -19.34 8.03
N GLU A 71 -0.21 -19.91 8.53
CA GLU A 71 -1.55 -19.52 8.11
C GLU A 71 -1.95 -18.26 8.89
N VAL A 72 -2.43 -17.25 8.18
CA VAL A 72 -2.76 -15.94 8.77
C VAL A 72 -4.15 -15.51 8.34
N SER A 73 -5.03 -15.30 9.32
CA SER A 73 -6.40 -14.82 9.12
C SER A 73 -6.44 -13.30 9.13
N LEU A 74 -6.35 -12.69 7.95
CA LEU A 74 -6.33 -11.23 7.79
C LEU A 74 -7.69 -10.57 8.03
N GLY A 75 -8.80 -11.29 7.88
CA GLY A 75 -10.14 -10.70 7.99
C GLY A 75 -10.35 -9.60 6.96
N LYS A 76 -10.86 -8.44 7.37
CA LYS A 76 -10.88 -7.22 6.56
C LYS A 76 -9.62 -6.38 6.83
N PRO A 77 -8.58 -6.46 5.96
CA PRO A 77 -7.38 -5.64 6.13
C PRO A 77 -7.67 -4.18 5.80
N THR A 78 -7.13 -3.28 6.62
CA THR A 78 -6.97 -1.87 6.24
C THR A 78 -5.69 -1.75 5.42
N GLU A 79 -5.83 -1.30 4.18
CA GLU A 79 -4.67 -1.04 3.32
C GLU A 79 -4.07 0.33 3.64
N VAL A 80 -2.76 0.38 3.83
CA VAL A 80 -2.03 1.61 4.18
C VAL A 80 -0.79 1.78 3.31
N THR A 81 -0.46 3.03 3.02
CA THR A 81 0.81 3.44 2.39
C THR A 81 1.91 3.53 3.46
N THR A 82 3.16 3.81 3.06
CA THR A 82 4.28 3.92 4.01
C THR A 82 4.23 5.15 4.90
N THR A 83 3.33 6.11 4.64
CA THR A 83 3.10 7.27 5.52
C THR A 83 2.56 6.86 6.88
N ALA A 84 1.76 5.79 6.91
CA ALA A 84 1.25 5.22 8.15
C ALA A 84 2.36 4.55 8.97
N ALA A 85 3.49 4.21 8.34
CA ALA A 85 4.64 3.67 9.06
C ALA A 85 5.24 4.77 9.94
N TRP A 86 5.33 4.51 11.24
CA TRP A 86 5.92 5.45 12.22
C TRP A 86 5.14 6.77 12.40
N GLY A 87 3.94 6.87 11.84
CA GLY A 87 3.07 8.03 12.01
C GLY A 87 2.73 8.30 13.48
N THR A 88 2.48 9.56 13.81
CA THR A 88 2.00 9.95 15.15
C THR A 88 0.54 9.61 15.37
N ASP A 89 -0.21 9.45 14.28
CA ASP A 89 -1.63 9.18 14.33
C ASP A 89 -1.88 7.70 14.58
N PRO A 90 -2.78 7.34 15.50
CA PRO A 90 -3.08 5.96 15.77
C PRO A 90 -3.74 5.34 14.53
N LEU A 91 -3.30 4.14 14.15
CA LEU A 91 -3.98 3.35 13.13
C LEU A 91 -5.48 3.19 13.49
N PRO A 92 -6.39 3.25 12.51
CA PRO A 92 -7.81 3.09 12.75
C PRO A 92 -8.07 1.71 13.36
N ARG A 93 -8.44 1.68 14.64
CA ARG A 93 -8.63 0.41 15.39
C ARG A 93 -10.04 -0.16 15.24
N ASP A 94 -11.01 0.69 14.99
CA ASP A 94 -12.41 0.29 14.92
C ASP A 94 -12.71 -0.41 13.59
N GLY A 95 -13.25 -1.63 13.67
CA GLY A 95 -13.62 -2.43 12.49
C GLY A 95 -12.44 -3.00 11.67
N MET A 96 -11.20 -2.78 12.10
CA MET A 96 -9.99 -3.29 11.45
C MET A 96 -9.57 -4.64 12.05
N ASP A 97 -9.44 -5.67 11.20
CA ASP A 97 -8.94 -6.99 11.63
C ASP A 97 -7.41 -7.12 11.49
N SER A 98 -6.83 -6.43 10.51
CA SER A 98 -5.40 -6.45 10.20
C SER A 98 -5.00 -5.20 9.40
N VAL A 99 -3.69 -4.98 9.29
CA VAL A 99 -3.10 -3.99 8.38
C VAL A 99 -2.42 -4.71 7.22
N LYS A 100 -2.57 -4.15 6.02
CA LYS A 100 -1.78 -4.51 4.84
C LYS A 100 -1.04 -3.28 4.33
N ALA A 101 0.26 -3.24 4.58
CA ALA A 101 1.13 -2.23 3.97
C ALA A 101 1.25 -2.50 2.47
N LEU A 102 0.88 -1.52 1.66
CA LEU A 102 0.97 -1.59 0.21
C LEU A 102 2.43 -1.58 -0.22
N ALA A 103 2.72 -2.25 -1.35
CA ALA A 103 4.08 -2.55 -1.74
C ALA A 103 4.35 -2.42 -3.23
N VAL A 104 5.61 -2.10 -3.54
CA VAL A 104 6.18 -2.02 -4.88
C VAL A 104 6.29 -3.41 -5.50
N HIS A 105 6.79 -4.40 -4.76
CA HIS A 105 6.96 -5.76 -5.25
C HIS A 105 5.92 -6.70 -4.63
N LYS A 106 5.16 -7.39 -5.49
CA LYS A 106 4.11 -8.34 -5.07
C LYS A 106 4.18 -9.62 -5.91
N PRO A 107 3.86 -10.78 -5.32
CA PRO A 107 3.63 -12.00 -6.09
C PRO A 107 2.47 -11.80 -7.08
N ASP A 108 2.63 -12.24 -8.33
CA ASP A 108 1.57 -12.24 -9.32
C ASP A 108 0.38 -13.09 -8.82
N PRO A 109 -0.81 -12.49 -8.64
CA PRO A 109 -1.96 -13.19 -8.07
C PRO A 109 -2.43 -14.37 -8.94
N ARG A 110 -2.12 -14.40 -10.25
CA ARG A 110 -2.47 -15.52 -11.14
C ARG A 110 -1.71 -16.79 -10.81
N GLY A 111 -0.55 -16.67 -10.16
CA GLY A 111 0.22 -17.80 -9.66
C GLY A 111 -0.20 -18.27 -8.28
N ALA A 112 -1.21 -17.64 -7.65
CA ALA A 112 -1.63 -18.03 -6.32
C ALA A 112 -2.29 -19.42 -6.33
N LEU A 113 -2.00 -20.20 -5.29
CA LEU A 113 -2.63 -21.51 -5.07
C LEU A 113 -3.50 -21.46 -3.81
N VAL A 114 -4.60 -22.19 -3.79
CA VAL A 114 -5.39 -22.38 -2.57
C VAL A 114 -5.08 -23.76 -2.02
N SER A 115 -4.62 -23.82 -0.76
CA SER A 115 -4.33 -25.09 -0.10
C SER A 115 -5.64 -25.86 0.12
N PRO A 116 -5.80 -27.08 -0.43
CA PRO A 116 -7.02 -27.86 -0.25
C PRO A 116 -7.18 -28.38 1.20
N LYS A 117 -6.11 -28.35 2.00
CA LYS A 117 -6.13 -28.83 3.39
C LYS A 117 -6.68 -27.82 4.38
N CYS A 118 -6.54 -26.52 4.09
CA CYS A 118 -6.83 -25.46 5.05
C CYS A 118 -7.51 -24.23 4.43
N GLY A 119 -7.67 -24.17 3.11
CA GLY A 119 -8.25 -23.03 2.41
C GLY A 119 -7.35 -21.80 2.32
N ALA A 120 -6.12 -21.85 2.85
CA ALA A 120 -5.20 -20.71 2.82
C ALA A 120 -4.67 -20.45 1.41
N VAL A 121 -4.55 -19.17 1.05
CA VAL A 121 -3.90 -18.73 -0.19
C VAL A 121 -2.38 -18.77 -0.02
N LEU A 122 -1.70 -19.44 -0.94
CA LEU A 122 -0.25 -19.52 -1.07
C LEU A 122 0.18 -18.62 -2.22
N HIS A 123 0.95 -17.58 -1.90
CA HIS A 123 1.44 -16.59 -2.87
C HIS A 123 2.70 -17.08 -3.59
N VAL A 124 2.58 -18.10 -4.43
CA VAL A 124 3.73 -18.70 -5.16
C VAL A 124 3.99 -18.10 -6.54
N GLY A 125 3.23 -17.06 -6.93
CA GLY A 125 3.44 -16.34 -8.18
C GLY A 125 4.78 -15.63 -8.22
N GLN A 126 5.28 -15.38 -9.43
CA GLN A 126 6.50 -14.60 -9.66
C GLN A 126 6.34 -13.20 -9.05
N VAL A 127 7.37 -12.73 -8.34
CA VAL A 127 7.41 -11.37 -7.81
C VAL A 127 7.53 -10.38 -8.97
N LYS A 128 6.64 -9.38 -8.98
CA LYS A 128 6.52 -8.37 -10.03
C LYS A 128 6.40 -6.98 -9.45
N GLN A 129 6.81 -5.98 -10.22
CA GLN A 129 6.73 -4.58 -9.83
C GLN A 129 5.35 -3.98 -10.15
N VAL A 130 4.69 -3.43 -9.12
CA VAL A 130 3.44 -2.67 -9.23
C VAL A 130 3.69 -1.34 -9.93
N GLY A 131 2.77 -0.98 -10.82
CA GLY A 131 2.86 0.14 -11.74
C GLY A 131 3.56 -0.17 -13.07
N ILE A 132 4.32 -1.28 -13.16
CA ILE A 132 5.06 -1.62 -14.39
C ILE A 132 4.56 -2.94 -14.98
N GLU A 133 4.62 -4.01 -14.19
CA GLU A 133 4.24 -5.36 -14.62
C GLU A 133 2.88 -5.76 -14.05
N LEU A 134 2.54 -5.24 -12.87
CA LEU A 134 1.22 -5.34 -12.25
C LEU A 134 0.61 -3.94 -12.17
N PRO A 135 -0.69 -3.77 -12.41
CA PRO A 135 -1.34 -2.48 -12.25
C PRO A 135 -1.40 -2.04 -10.78
N TYR A 136 -1.40 -0.74 -10.54
CA TYR A 136 -1.88 -0.18 -9.29
C TYR A 136 -3.36 -0.51 -9.14
N ASP A 137 -3.78 -1.02 -7.99
CA ASP A 137 -5.21 -1.19 -7.69
C ASP A 137 -5.90 0.17 -7.64
N ARG A 138 -5.25 1.15 -7.00
CA ARG A 138 -5.61 2.57 -6.96
C ARG A 138 -4.38 3.44 -7.12
N VAL A 139 -4.48 4.50 -7.92
CA VAL A 139 -3.43 5.51 -8.06
C VAL A 139 -4.03 6.85 -8.43
N TRP A 140 -3.46 7.92 -7.88
CA TRP A 140 -3.87 9.28 -8.22
C TRP A 140 -3.12 9.81 -9.44
N ALA A 141 -3.79 10.67 -10.19
CA ALA A 141 -3.14 11.58 -11.13
C ALA A 141 -3.62 13.01 -10.86
N LYS A 142 -2.82 14.02 -11.19
CA LYS A 142 -3.18 15.43 -11.01
C LYS A 142 -2.82 16.30 -12.19
N THR A 143 -3.50 17.43 -12.32
CA THR A 143 -3.09 18.52 -13.20
C THR A 143 -2.14 19.48 -12.50
N GLU A 144 -1.48 20.34 -13.28
CA GLU A 144 -0.89 21.56 -12.74
C GLU A 144 -1.98 22.54 -12.25
N PRO A 145 -1.65 23.44 -11.30
CA PRO A 145 -2.56 24.49 -10.87
C PRO A 145 -2.94 25.47 -11.98
N ASN A 146 -4.22 25.83 -12.01
CA ASN A 146 -4.79 26.82 -12.90
C ASN A 146 -5.75 27.78 -12.14
N PRO A 147 -5.58 29.12 -12.26
CA PRO A 147 -4.42 29.80 -12.84
C PRO A 147 -3.12 29.39 -12.14
N THR A 148 -1.98 29.47 -12.84
CA THR A 148 -0.68 29.20 -12.23
C THR A 148 -0.41 30.24 -11.14
N PRO A 149 -0.21 29.82 -9.88
CA PRO A 149 0.00 30.76 -8.79
C PRO A 149 1.36 31.46 -8.92
N MET A 150 1.42 32.68 -8.39
CA MET A 150 2.61 33.53 -8.49
C MET A 150 3.79 32.93 -7.71
N GLY A 151 3.52 32.44 -6.49
CA GLY A 151 4.53 31.86 -5.61
C GLY A 151 5.05 30.52 -6.11
N TRP A 152 6.37 30.37 -6.27
CA TRP A 152 7.00 29.13 -6.74
C TRP A 152 6.54 27.88 -6.00
N TYR A 153 6.45 27.97 -4.66
CA TYR A 153 6.01 26.89 -3.78
C TYR A 153 4.53 26.52 -3.95
N GLU A 154 3.71 27.43 -4.47
CA GLU A 154 2.29 27.19 -4.74
C GLU A 154 2.07 26.51 -6.11
N ARG A 155 3.06 26.57 -7.01
CA ARG A 155 2.96 26.03 -8.38
C ARG A 155 2.93 24.50 -8.42
N ASN A 156 3.45 23.84 -7.41
CA ASN A 156 3.30 22.41 -7.24
C ASN A 156 2.68 22.17 -5.86
N PRO A 157 1.36 22.33 -5.71
CA PRO A 157 0.68 22.13 -4.44
C PRO A 157 1.06 20.75 -3.91
N LYS A 158 1.21 20.67 -2.59
CA LYS A 158 1.57 19.41 -1.96
C LYS A 158 0.53 18.38 -2.38
N PHE A 159 1.01 17.38 -3.10
CA PHE A 159 0.29 16.16 -3.39
C PHE A 159 1.16 15.01 -2.87
N THR A 160 1.56 15.17 -1.61
CA THR A 160 2.39 14.20 -0.90
C THR A 160 1.56 12.97 -0.62
N ALA A 161 2.18 11.94 -0.07
CA ALA A 161 1.46 10.73 0.24
C ALA A 161 0.37 10.97 1.31
N GLU A 162 0.59 11.89 2.26
CA GLU A 162 -0.44 12.28 3.22
C GLU A 162 -1.63 13.00 2.55
N THR A 163 -1.38 13.81 1.52
CA THR A 163 -2.46 14.39 0.70
C THR A 163 -3.26 13.30 0.00
N GLN A 164 -2.58 12.30 -0.57
CA GLN A 164 -3.21 11.19 -1.27
C GLN A 164 -4.08 10.35 -0.31
N ASP A 165 -3.59 10.08 0.90
CA ASP A 165 -4.32 9.33 1.92
C ASP A 165 -5.57 10.11 2.36
N TYR A 166 -5.42 11.41 2.67
CA TYR A 166 -6.55 12.29 3.04
C TYR A 166 -7.65 12.29 1.97
N LEU A 167 -7.28 12.45 0.70
CA LEU A 167 -8.25 12.45 -0.40
C LEU A 167 -8.88 11.07 -0.61
N SER A 168 -8.15 9.99 -0.35
CA SER A 168 -8.67 8.63 -0.45
C SER A 168 -9.69 8.32 0.65
N GLU A 169 -9.44 8.79 1.88
CA GLU A 169 -10.40 8.71 2.99
C GLU A 169 -11.66 9.53 2.68
N LEU A 170 -11.49 10.75 2.19
CA LEU A 170 -12.61 11.61 1.82
C LEU A 170 -13.46 11.00 0.68
N VAL A 171 -12.83 10.35 -0.30
CA VAL A 171 -13.55 9.65 -1.38
C VAL A 171 -14.22 8.36 -0.88
N ALA A 172 -13.66 7.70 0.13
CA ALA A 172 -14.24 6.50 0.73
C ALA A 172 -15.45 6.80 1.63
N ASP A 173 -15.61 8.04 2.10
CA ASP A 173 -16.80 8.49 2.80
C ASP A 173 -18.02 8.52 1.86
N GLU A 174 -18.97 7.61 2.13
CA GLU A 174 -20.21 7.49 1.36
C GLU A 174 -21.08 8.76 1.42
N SER A 175 -20.94 9.58 2.48
CA SER A 175 -21.66 10.84 2.62
C SER A 175 -21.11 11.95 1.73
N PHE A 176 -19.86 11.82 1.25
CA PHE A 176 -19.27 12.75 0.31
C PHE A 176 -19.71 12.40 -1.11
N ALA A 177 -20.75 13.08 -1.59
CA ALA A 177 -21.40 12.84 -2.88
C ALA A 177 -20.97 13.85 -3.96
N VAL A 178 -21.22 13.50 -5.23
CA VAL A 178 -20.88 14.36 -6.37
C VAL A 178 -21.58 15.71 -6.26
N GLY A 179 -20.83 16.80 -6.48
CA GLY A 179 -21.26 18.17 -6.28
C GLY A 179 -21.08 18.69 -4.85
N ASN A 180 -20.81 17.82 -3.87
CA ASN A 180 -20.48 18.27 -2.52
C ASN A 180 -19.10 18.93 -2.50
N THR A 181 -18.97 19.89 -1.59
CA THR A 181 -17.69 20.50 -1.26
C THR A 181 -17.34 20.20 0.19
N HIS A 182 -16.06 19.93 0.43
CA HIS A 182 -15.48 19.70 1.73
C HIS A 182 -14.42 20.78 1.97
N THR A 183 -14.59 21.56 3.03
CA THR A 183 -13.57 22.54 3.43
C THR A 183 -12.62 21.88 4.41
N VAL A 184 -11.34 21.82 4.07
CA VAL A 184 -10.31 21.23 4.93
C VAL A 184 -10.27 22.02 6.25
N SER A 185 -10.24 21.30 7.37
CA SER A 185 -10.21 21.90 8.71
C SER A 185 -9.06 22.91 8.82
N THR A 186 -9.38 24.09 9.34
CA THR A 186 -8.37 25.11 9.69
C THR A 186 -7.69 24.83 11.03
N THR A 187 -8.15 23.81 11.75
CA THR A 187 -7.59 23.33 13.01
C THR A 187 -6.91 21.97 12.81
N GLY A 188 -5.69 21.80 13.34
CA GLY A 188 -4.92 20.57 13.16
C GLY A 188 -3.89 20.64 12.02
N LYS A 189 -3.43 19.48 11.56
CA LYS A 189 -2.35 19.35 10.55
C LYS A 189 -2.84 19.09 9.13
N ASP A 190 -4.14 18.79 8.94
CA ASP A 190 -4.71 18.41 7.63
C ASP A 190 -4.36 19.40 6.52
N ARG A 191 -4.42 20.68 6.87
CA ARG A 191 -4.09 21.78 5.98
C ARG A 191 -2.64 21.74 5.49
N GLU A 192 -1.71 21.27 6.31
CA GLU A 192 -0.29 21.14 5.98
C GLU A 192 -0.02 20.11 4.89
N HIS A 193 -0.98 19.21 4.63
CA HIS A 193 -0.92 18.26 3.51
C HIS A 193 -1.16 18.93 2.16
N PHE A 194 -1.76 20.12 2.09
CA PHE A 194 -2.10 20.78 0.83
C PHE A 194 -1.20 21.98 0.51
N VAL A 195 -0.69 22.67 1.53
CA VAL A 195 0.11 23.90 1.37
C VAL A 195 1.47 23.81 2.05
N GLN A 196 2.47 24.50 1.48
CA GLN A 196 3.86 24.43 1.94
C GLN A 196 4.18 25.33 3.14
N TYR A 197 3.59 26.53 3.23
CA TYR A 197 3.83 27.50 4.31
C TYR A 197 2.60 27.66 5.20
N GLN A 198 2.81 27.52 6.52
CA GLN A 198 1.75 27.49 7.55
C GLN A 198 1.23 28.89 7.95
N TYR A 199 2.02 29.95 7.73
CA TYR A 199 1.71 31.29 8.26
C TYR A 199 0.63 32.04 7.49
N ASP A 200 0.53 31.77 6.20
CA ASP A 200 -0.44 32.42 5.32
C ASP A 200 -1.76 31.69 5.44
N GLN A 201 -2.80 32.29 6.03
CA GLN A 201 -4.13 31.69 6.11
C GLN A 201 -4.69 31.46 4.69
N ARG A 202 -5.01 30.21 4.37
CA ARG A 202 -5.46 29.70 3.07
C ARG A 202 -6.63 28.77 3.31
N THR A 203 -7.75 29.03 2.67
CA THR A 203 -8.90 28.14 2.66
C THR A 203 -8.75 27.10 1.54
N ILE A 204 -8.78 25.81 1.89
CA ILE A 204 -8.75 24.70 0.93
C ILE A 204 -10.14 24.10 0.83
N VAL A 205 -10.69 24.06 -0.38
CA VAL A 205 -12.00 23.48 -0.68
C VAL A 205 -11.82 22.36 -1.69
N ILE A 206 -12.30 21.17 -1.36
CA ILE A 206 -12.25 19.98 -2.19
C ILE A 206 -13.66 19.71 -2.67
N GLU A 207 -13.84 19.63 -3.98
CA GLU A 207 -15.12 19.32 -4.62
C GLU A 207 -15.04 17.93 -5.25
N LEU A 208 -16.04 17.08 -4.99
CA LEU A 208 -16.20 15.82 -5.74
C LEU A 208 -16.94 16.12 -7.05
N VAL A 209 -16.19 16.10 -8.16
CA VAL A 209 -16.69 16.47 -9.49
C VAL A 209 -17.39 15.31 -10.19
N SER A 210 -16.83 14.10 -10.06
CA SER A 210 -17.45 12.89 -10.58
C SER A 210 -17.06 11.68 -9.73
N ARG A 211 -17.94 10.69 -9.70
CA ARG A 211 -17.68 9.36 -9.15
C ARG A 211 -18.29 8.36 -10.11
N GLU A 212 -17.47 7.48 -10.66
CA GLU A 212 -17.90 6.38 -11.51
C GLU A 212 -17.92 5.11 -10.66
N THR A 213 -18.87 4.23 -10.96
CA THR A 213 -18.86 2.85 -10.46
C THR A 213 -18.57 1.95 -11.64
N PRO A 214 -17.89 0.80 -11.46
CA PRO A 214 -17.70 -0.12 -12.57
C PRO A 214 -19.08 -0.53 -13.11
N ASP A 215 -19.35 -0.20 -14.37
CA ASP A 215 -20.61 -0.56 -15.03
C ASP A 215 -20.74 -2.09 -15.06
N ALA A 216 -21.83 -2.61 -14.48
CA ALA A 216 -22.15 -4.03 -14.51
C ALA A 216 -22.65 -4.52 -15.89
N ASN A 217 -22.67 -3.65 -16.91
CA ASN A 217 -23.35 -3.84 -18.19
C ASN A 217 -22.48 -3.56 -19.43
N GLU A 218 -21.15 -3.66 -19.34
CA GLU A 218 -20.36 -3.84 -20.58
C GLU A 218 -20.27 -5.35 -20.87
N ASP A 219 -21.29 -5.86 -21.56
CA ASP A 219 -21.12 -7.07 -22.37
C ASP A 219 -19.97 -6.81 -23.37
N ASP A 220 -19.02 -7.74 -23.44
CA ASP A 220 -17.75 -7.70 -24.19
C ASP A 220 -17.87 -7.58 -25.73
N ASP A 221 -18.96 -7.03 -26.28
CA ASP A 221 -19.29 -7.12 -27.71
C ASP A 221 -19.15 -5.84 -28.54
N GLU A 222 -18.77 -4.69 -27.98
CA GLU A 222 -18.51 -3.49 -28.80
C GLU A 222 -17.14 -2.85 -28.49
N ALA A 223 -16.10 -3.53 -28.97
CA ALA A 223 -14.78 -2.93 -29.13
C ALA A 223 -14.78 -2.03 -30.36
N ASP A 224 -15.29 -0.80 -30.24
CA ASP A 224 -14.74 0.37 -30.94
C ASP A 224 -15.46 1.66 -30.51
N VAL A 225 -14.69 2.75 -30.46
CA VAL A 225 -15.09 4.16 -30.18
C VAL A 225 -15.05 4.61 -28.70
N ALA A 226 -13.90 4.45 -28.04
CA ALA A 226 -13.37 5.43 -27.06
C ALA A 226 -11.85 5.26 -26.91
N PRO A 227 -11.04 6.34 -26.77
CA PRO A 227 -9.58 6.25 -26.71
C PRO A 227 -9.02 5.71 -25.37
N GLN A 228 -9.69 4.74 -24.74
CA GLN A 228 -9.32 4.18 -23.44
C GLN A 228 -9.08 2.67 -23.41
N LYS A 229 -9.35 1.90 -24.48
CA LYS A 229 -9.12 0.45 -24.45
C LYS A 229 -7.74 0.08 -25.04
N ALA A 230 -6.72 0.17 -24.19
CA ALA A 230 -5.48 -0.59 -24.34
C ALA A 230 -5.25 -1.47 -23.10
N GLY A 231 -5.91 -2.63 -23.08
CA GLY A 231 -5.47 -3.88 -22.42
C GLY A 231 -5.41 -3.97 -20.89
N SER A 232 -5.42 -2.86 -20.12
CA SER A 232 -5.26 -2.96 -18.66
C SER A 232 -6.56 -3.03 -17.88
N GLY A 233 -7.70 -2.59 -18.44
CA GLY A 233 -8.95 -2.39 -17.67
C GLY A 233 -8.86 -1.21 -16.69
N ALA A 234 -8.01 -0.21 -16.99
CA ALA A 234 -7.91 1.02 -16.22
C ALA A 234 -9.14 1.90 -16.42
N TRP A 235 -9.64 2.50 -15.34
CA TRP A 235 -10.77 3.41 -15.38
C TRP A 235 -10.68 4.43 -14.24
N CYS A 236 -11.43 5.53 -14.35
CA CYS A 236 -11.39 6.64 -13.40
C CYS A 236 -12.50 6.52 -12.36
N GLU A 237 -12.18 6.16 -11.13
CA GLU A 237 -13.16 6.00 -10.05
C GLU A 237 -13.74 7.34 -9.57
N ALA A 238 -12.91 8.36 -9.43
CA ALA A 238 -13.37 9.66 -8.93
C ALA A 238 -12.53 10.80 -9.48
N THR A 239 -13.18 11.94 -9.73
CA THR A 239 -12.52 13.21 -10.03
C THR A 239 -12.78 14.20 -8.91
N LEU A 240 -11.73 14.76 -8.35
CA LEU A 240 -11.80 15.85 -7.38
C LEU A 240 -11.22 17.13 -7.98
N LYS A 241 -11.75 18.27 -7.54
CA LYS A 241 -11.14 19.58 -7.76
C LYS A 241 -10.74 20.17 -6.42
N VAL A 242 -9.46 20.45 -6.25
CA VAL A 242 -8.92 21.10 -5.06
C VAL A 242 -8.70 22.56 -5.39
N THR A 243 -9.39 23.44 -4.65
CA THR A 243 -9.28 24.89 -4.80
C THR A 243 -8.62 25.47 -3.56
N ILE A 244 -7.56 26.25 -3.76
CA ILE A 244 -6.82 26.93 -2.70
C ILE A 244 -7.08 28.43 -2.84
N ARG A 245 -7.64 29.03 -1.79
CA ARG A 245 -7.99 30.46 -1.74
C ARG A 245 -7.11 31.16 -0.71
N PRO A 246 -6.35 32.19 -1.11
CA PRO A 246 -5.72 33.11 -0.18
C PRO A 246 -6.75 33.89 0.65
N ASP A 247 -6.59 33.89 1.97
CA ASP A 247 -7.52 34.61 2.86
C ASP A 247 -7.27 36.13 2.85
N ASP A 248 -6.13 36.56 2.29
CA ASP A 248 -5.76 37.96 2.05
C ASP A 248 -6.44 38.57 0.79
N GLY A 249 -7.32 37.81 0.12
CA GLY A 249 -8.01 38.25 -1.09
C GLY A 249 -7.21 38.08 -2.38
N GLY A 250 -6.05 37.40 -2.32
CA GLY A 250 -5.29 37.00 -3.49
C GLY A 250 -6.07 36.09 -4.45
N ALA A 251 -5.57 35.95 -5.68
CA ALA A 251 -6.20 35.11 -6.69
C ALA A 251 -6.19 33.63 -6.28
N ALA A 252 -7.36 33.00 -6.26
CA ALA A 252 -7.48 31.57 -6.03
C ALA A 252 -6.93 30.77 -7.22
N TYR A 253 -6.41 29.58 -6.92
CA TYR A 253 -5.98 28.61 -7.92
C TYR A 253 -6.55 27.24 -7.58
N SER A 254 -6.63 26.37 -8.59
CA SER A 254 -7.14 25.02 -8.41
C SER A 254 -6.37 24.01 -9.25
N TYR A 255 -6.32 22.77 -8.79
CA TYR A 255 -5.88 21.64 -9.61
C TYR A 255 -6.96 20.56 -9.57
N SER A 256 -7.02 19.77 -10.63
CA SER A 256 -7.89 18.59 -10.66
C SER A 256 -7.07 17.36 -10.34
N THR A 257 -7.68 16.40 -9.65
CA THR A 257 -7.07 15.10 -9.40
C THR A 257 -8.06 13.98 -9.69
N LYS A 258 -7.56 12.88 -10.22
CA LYS A 258 -8.33 11.71 -10.62
C LYS A 258 -7.78 10.48 -9.93
N LEU A 259 -8.67 9.72 -9.29
CA LEU A 259 -8.35 8.42 -8.73
C LEU A 259 -8.62 7.36 -9.80
N TYR A 260 -7.57 6.72 -10.29
CA TYR A 260 -7.67 5.65 -11.27
C TYR A 260 -7.55 4.29 -10.61
N ARG A 261 -8.28 3.32 -11.15
CA ARG A 261 -8.20 1.90 -10.79
C ARG A 261 -7.40 1.15 -11.84
N ASN A 262 -6.78 0.04 -11.44
CA ASN A 262 -6.20 -0.94 -12.37
C ASN A 262 -5.26 -0.34 -13.45
N THR A 263 -4.36 0.53 -13.01
CA THR A 263 -3.59 1.44 -13.89
C THR A 263 -2.08 1.14 -13.85
N LEU A 264 -1.43 1.15 -15.02
CA LEU A 264 0.03 1.09 -15.15
C LEU A 264 0.59 2.50 -15.30
N LYS A 265 1.89 2.68 -15.04
CA LYS A 265 2.61 3.95 -15.30
C LYS A 265 2.56 4.35 -16.78
N SER A 266 2.47 3.37 -17.68
CA SER A 266 2.34 3.55 -19.12
C SER A 266 0.90 3.70 -19.60
N SER A 267 -0.10 3.54 -18.72
CA SER A 267 -1.50 3.69 -19.12
C SER A 267 -1.77 5.13 -19.55
N PRO A 268 -2.59 5.33 -20.60
CA PRO A 268 -2.97 6.67 -21.02
C PRO A 268 -3.80 7.36 -19.93
N LEU A 269 -3.50 8.63 -19.67
CA LEU A 269 -4.24 9.49 -18.75
C LEU A 269 -5.03 10.55 -19.53
N ALA A 270 -6.04 11.12 -18.89
CA ALA A 270 -6.72 12.31 -19.40
C ALA A 270 -5.72 13.45 -19.66
N GLU A 271 -5.98 14.28 -20.67
CA GLU A 271 -5.10 15.37 -21.07
C GLU A 271 -4.77 16.30 -19.88
N GLY A 272 -3.48 16.63 -19.74
CA GLY A 272 -2.98 17.49 -18.67
C GLY A 272 -2.82 16.81 -17.30
N PHE A 273 -3.16 15.52 -17.15
CA PHE A 273 -2.93 14.76 -15.92
C PHE A 273 -1.59 14.02 -15.96
N THR A 274 -0.90 14.06 -14.82
CA THR A 274 0.32 13.30 -14.56
C THR A 274 0.08 12.37 -13.38
N LEU A 275 0.48 11.10 -13.51
CA LEU A 275 0.38 10.10 -12.44
C LEU A 275 1.22 10.53 -11.24
N VAL A 276 0.70 10.33 -10.04
CA VAL A 276 1.43 10.52 -8.79
C VAL A 276 1.60 9.17 -8.13
N GLU A 277 2.84 8.75 -7.96
CA GLU A 277 3.14 7.45 -7.39
C GLU A 277 2.77 7.43 -5.89
N PRO A 278 2.06 6.39 -5.42
CA PRO A 278 1.76 6.24 -4.02
C PRO A 278 3.04 5.88 -3.24
N ALA A 279 3.09 6.21 -1.96
CA ALA A 279 4.20 5.83 -1.10
C ALA A 279 4.06 4.36 -0.68
N LEU A 280 4.84 3.49 -1.32
CA LEU A 280 4.74 2.03 -1.16
C LEU A 280 5.97 1.47 -0.44
N SER A 281 5.76 0.43 0.37
CA SER A 281 6.85 -0.35 0.95
C SER A 281 7.55 -1.15 -0.15
N GLU A 282 8.79 -1.57 0.06
CA GLU A 282 9.47 -2.43 -0.93
C GLU A 282 8.70 -3.75 -1.15
N TYR A 283 8.32 -4.41 -0.04
CA TYR A 283 7.46 -5.60 -0.01
C TYR A 283 6.34 -5.43 1.02
N ALA A 284 5.23 -6.15 0.82
CA ALA A 284 4.05 -6.02 1.66
C ALA A 284 4.29 -6.51 3.09
N GLU A 285 3.70 -5.82 4.06
CA GLU A 285 3.60 -6.27 5.46
C GLU A 285 2.15 -6.54 5.78
N LEU A 286 1.91 -7.73 6.31
CA LEU A 286 0.62 -8.21 6.75
C LEU A 286 0.69 -8.29 8.27
N VAL A 287 -0.02 -7.41 8.96
CA VAL A 287 0.07 -7.27 10.42
C VAL A 287 -1.27 -7.65 11.05
N VAL A 288 -1.25 -8.66 11.91
CA VAL A 288 -2.42 -9.07 12.70
C VAL A 288 -2.20 -8.77 14.18
N TYR A 289 -3.27 -8.42 14.89
CA TYR A 289 -3.16 -7.89 16.26
C TYR A 289 -3.60 -8.89 17.34
N LYS A 290 -4.12 -10.05 16.95
CA LYS A 290 -4.50 -11.14 17.86
C LYS A 290 -3.66 -12.37 17.52
N GLU A 291 -3.07 -12.98 18.55
CA GLU A 291 -2.24 -14.19 18.38
C GLU A 291 -3.03 -15.34 17.72
N ALA A 292 -4.34 -15.44 17.99
CA ALA A 292 -5.22 -16.43 17.39
C ALA A 292 -5.40 -16.29 15.87
N GLN A 293 -5.03 -15.14 15.27
CA GLN A 293 -5.07 -14.95 13.81
C GLN A 293 -3.92 -15.65 13.09
N ALA A 294 -2.90 -16.13 13.79
CA ALA A 294 -1.74 -16.75 13.17
C ALA A 294 -1.50 -18.17 13.70
N ARG A 295 -1.23 -19.09 12.78
CA ARG A 295 -0.87 -20.47 13.11
C ARG A 295 0.39 -20.87 12.36
N ILE A 296 1.44 -21.24 13.09
CA ILE A 296 2.65 -21.83 12.52
C ILE A 296 2.28 -23.19 11.91
N ARG A 297 2.64 -23.39 10.64
CA ARG A 297 2.40 -24.67 9.93
C ARG A 297 3.69 -25.42 9.64
N TYR A 298 4.71 -24.70 9.19
CA TYR A 298 5.98 -25.31 8.82
C TYR A 298 7.15 -24.48 9.34
N VAL A 299 8.20 -25.18 9.75
CA VAL A 299 9.55 -24.63 9.82
C VAL A 299 10.21 -25.00 8.50
N VAL A 300 10.68 -24.00 7.76
CA VAL A 300 11.28 -24.18 6.45
C VAL A 300 12.77 -23.90 6.56
N GLU A 301 13.56 -24.83 6.04
CA GLU A 301 14.98 -24.65 5.81
C GLU A 301 15.18 -23.93 4.47
N VAL A 302 15.82 -22.77 4.48
CA VAL A 302 16.09 -21.97 3.28
C VAL A 302 17.60 -21.87 3.11
N GLU A 303 18.11 -22.48 2.04
CA GLU A 303 19.51 -22.38 1.67
C GLU A 303 19.70 -21.20 0.72
N THR A 304 20.59 -20.27 1.09
CA THR A 304 20.99 -19.15 0.25
C THR A 304 22.18 -19.61 -0.60
N VAL A 305 22.05 -19.52 -1.92
CA VAL A 305 23.03 -20.02 -2.90
C VAL A 305 23.67 -18.88 -3.69
#